data_AF-A0A815C778-F1
#
_entry.id   AF-A0A815C778-F1
#
_cell.length_a   1.000
_cell.length_b   1.000
_cell.length_c   1.000
_cell.angle_alpha   90.00
_cell.angle_beta   90.00
_cell.angle_gamma   90.00
#
_symmetry.space_group_name_H-M   'P 1'
#
loop_
_entity.id
_entity.type
_entity.pdbx_description
1 polymer ?
#
loop_
_entity_poly.entity_id
_entity_poly.type
_entity_poly.pdbx_seq_one_letter_code
_entity_poly.pdbx_strand_id
1 'polypeptide(L)'
;VNVLRGINLRVPSGYSATSFETYVIIEFPYPPETPQTARTRYGIGSTIAEYSDSLHKFHIKRTDGKFKRLMSRKELKLSIFYRVGFLRSDRQLGIASIKLAPLEQTSTIHETIDIFENDHKKKAEGKLEVKIRIKEALGSIKSSEVSLQRWLVIDHFEENSNNPKLSTSKSPSTAPSINAISRLIPTSDALGLLAINLANNLNNNKDNDDDHAVVDSSTTESNNNNRPNNQQSVGYQSIKVLKYEADLLEQQIEQLEDHLTKEQIDQLRIKHQTLVKQSDDIVASLRHGGKQVIQEHVRSLEQLMEHYNKESDEYRQRNEIKKADMFLHKKDLVAQEIETFTTNQLELNSSRNTLLCLSQYSVCLTAGCLSEKNKWRENLMNLYARISLCRTINRSLDYFACLSRIRKYGLGQNDSLSSHINRLLTLVGNLCDFVYYPAECIAWLCEANVFGINRSSRPFRLVSLICWLSNIVISIIKNTIQLIKYKKLLKAERNKDGNSKEIRSPMVPLSEMYKCMLTLLNNFCFFLLCIHWLAIPKFLWSGKLPVFMVGLCGTLATICNIVKMAL
;
A
#
# COMPACT_ATOMS: atom_id res chain seq x y z
N VAL A 1 26.74 13.92 -11.87
CA VAL A 1 27.49 12.70 -12.23
C VAL A 1 26.48 11.65 -12.66
N ASN A 2 26.76 10.93 -13.75
CA ASN A 2 25.93 9.85 -14.27
C ASN A 2 26.81 8.61 -14.45
N VAL A 3 26.49 7.51 -13.76
CA VAL A 3 27.26 6.26 -13.83
C VAL A 3 26.52 5.33 -14.80
N LEU A 4 27.04 5.12 -16.00
CA LEU A 4 26.28 4.46 -17.06
C LEU A 4 26.23 2.95 -16.85
N ARG A 5 27.40 2.31 -16.79
CA ARG A 5 27.50 0.85 -16.67
C ARG A 5 28.84 0.37 -16.14
N GLY A 6 28.83 -0.78 -15.48
CA GLY A 6 30.01 -1.60 -15.23
C GLY A 6 30.26 -2.57 -16.38
N ILE A 7 31.52 -2.78 -16.75
CA ILE A 7 31.95 -3.61 -17.88
C ILE A 7 32.92 -4.67 -17.35
N ASN A 8 32.63 -5.95 -17.59
CA ASN A 8 33.47 -7.10 -17.19
C ASN A 8 33.89 -7.08 -15.71
N LEU A 9 32.94 -6.86 -14.80
CA LEU A 9 33.17 -6.83 -13.37
C LEU A 9 33.59 -8.21 -12.84
N ARG A 10 34.63 -8.23 -11.99
CA ARG A 10 35.05 -9.47 -11.29
C ARG A 10 33.89 -10.07 -10.49
N VAL A 11 33.66 -11.37 -10.66
CA VAL A 11 32.64 -12.11 -9.89
C VAL A 11 33.33 -12.94 -8.81
N PRO A 12 33.07 -12.70 -7.51
CA PRO A 12 33.59 -13.53 -6.43
C PRO A 12 33.10 -14.99 -6.53
N SER A 13 33.91 -15.93 -6.04
CA SER A 13 33.59 -17.37 -6.05
C SER A 13 32.24 -17.65 -5.35
N GLY A 14 31.33 -18.34 -6.05
CA GLY A 14 30.01 -18.69 -5.52
C GLY A 14 28.85 -17.79 -5.98
N TYR A 15 29.12 -16.79 -6.83
CA TYR A 15 28.09 -15.96 -7.46
C TYR A 15 27.96 -16.29 -8.96
N SER A 16 26.73 -16.26 -9.47
CA SER A 16 26.49 -16.38 -10.92
C SER A 16 26.71 -15.02 -11.59
N ALA A 17 27.40 -15.04 -12.74
CA ALA A 17 27.68 -13.87 -13.55
C ALA A 17 26.42 -13.12 -14.03
N THR A 18 25.30 -13.82 -14.19
CA THR A 18 24.03 -13.28 -14.72
C THR A 18 23.16 -12.63 -13.63
N SER A 19 23.19 -13.15 -12.41
CA SER A 19 22.40 -12.65 -11.27
C SER A 19 23.26 -11.82 -10.30
N PHE A 20 24.39 -11.30 -10.77
CA PHE A 20 25.32 -10.55 -9.93
C PHE A 20 24.81 -9.11 -9.76
N GLU A 21 24.39 -8.76 -8.54
CA GLU A 21 23.86 -7.42 -8.24
C GLU A 21 24.98 -6.52 -7.68
N THR A 22 25.22 -5.39 -8.34
CA THR A 22 26.22 -4.39 -7.93
C THR A 22 25.62 -3.01 -7.82
N TYR A 23 26.21 -2.12 -7.02
CA TYR A 23 25.87 -0.70 -6.99
C TYR A 23 27.12 0.14 -6.74
N VAL A 24 27.06 1.43 -7.07
CA VAL A 24 28.19 2.36 -6.94
C VAL A 24 27.85 3.45 -5.94
N ILE A 25 28.78 3.73 -5.02
CA ILE A 25 28.77 4.90 -4.15
C ILE A 25 29.69 5.94 -4.76
N ILE A 26 29.16 7.14 -4.99
CA ILE A 26 29.84 8.29 -5.55
C ILE A 26 30.18 9.23 -4.40
N GLU A 27 31.45 9.52 -4.20
CA GLU A 27 31.91 10.48 -3.19
C GLU A 27 32.50 11.71 -3.89
N PHE A 28 31.76 12.81 -3.85
CA PHE A 28 32.15 14.08 -4.45
C PHE A 28 33.00 14.89 -3.45
N PRO A 29 34.22 15.33 -3.84
CA PRO A 29 35.23 15.84 -2.90
C PRO A 29 34.96 17.24 -2.30
N TYR A 30 33.79 17.83 -2.53
CA TYR A 30 33.40 19.15 -2.06
C TYR A 30 32.05 19.12 -1.32
N PRO A 31 31.91 19.82 -0.18
CA PRO A 31 32.94 20.53 0.60
C PRO A 31 34.05 19.61 1.15
N PRO A 32 35.26 20.11 1.45
CA PRO A 32 36.37 19.26 1.91
C PRO A 32 36.16 18.67 3.31
N GLU A 33 35.40 19.36 4.16
CA GLU A 33 35.08 18.93 5.54
C GLU A 33 33.98 17.86 5.54
N THR A 34 33.03 17.96 4.61
CA THR A 34 31.88 17.06 4.49
C THR A 34 31.65 16.70 3.01
N PRO A 35 32.39 15.72 2.47
CA PRO A 35 32.20 15.24 1.11
C PRO A 35 30.75 14.79 0.87
N GLN A 36 30.17 15.20 -0.25
CA GLN A 36 28.81 14.79 -0.61
C GLN A 36 28.83 13.37 -1.18
N THR A 37 27.99 12.48 -0.67
CA THR A 37 27.89 11.10 -1.17
C THR A 37 26.55 10.85 -1.85
N ALA A 38 26.56 9.99 -2.87
CA ALA A 38 25.36 9.51 -3.54
C ALA A 38 25.50 8.01 -3.85
N ARG A 39 24.37 7.31 -3.98
CA ARG A 39 24.35 5.87 -4.25
C ARG A 39 23.49 5.59 -5.47
N THR A 40 23.99 4.78 -6.39
CA THR A 40 23.21 4.31 -7.55
C THR A 40 22.21 3.23 -7.15
N ARG A 41 21.22 2.98 -8.00
CA ARG A 41 20.44 1.73 -7.95
C ARG A 41 21.35 0.54 -8.28
N TYR A 42 20.85 -0.66 -7.99
CA TYR A 42 21.55 -1.89 -8.36
C TYR A 42 21.53 -2.10 -9.87
N GLY A 43 22.70 -2.40 -10.43
CA GLY A 43 22.84 -2.97 -11.77
C GLY A 43 22.98 -4.49 -11.67
N ILE A 44 22.34 -5.20 -12.59
CA ILE A 44 22.33 -6.67 -12.64
C ILE A 44 23.28 -7.12 -13.76
N GLY A 45 24.14 -8.10 -13.46
CA GLY A 45 25.09 -8.69 -14.39
C GLY A 45 26.55 -8.32 -14.07
N SER A 46 27.47 -9.06 -14.66
CA SER A 46 28.93 -8.84 -14.52
C SER A 46 29.57 -8.37 -15.82
N THR A 47 29.20 -8.94 -16.97
CA THR A 47 29.70 -8.51 -18.29
C THR A 47 29.28 -7.08 -18.62
N ILE A 48 28.01 -6.76 -18.40
CA ILE A 48 27.44 -5.41 -18.52
C ILE A 48 26.45 -5.24 -17.37
N ALA A 49 26.75 -4.32 -16.46
CA ALA A 49 25.88 -3.94 -15.35
C ALA A 49 25.37 -2.51 -15.58
N GLU A 50 24.15 -2.35 -16.08
CA GLU A 50 23.58 -1.02 -16.32
C GLU A 50 23.03 -0.40 -15.04
N TYR A 51 23.38 0.85 -14.78
CA TYR A 51 22.89 1.61 -13.62
C TYR A 51 21.88 2.66 -14.08
N SER A 52 20.64 2.22 -14.32
CA SER A 52 19.55 3.09 -14.77
C SER A 52 19.24 4.20 -13.75
N ASP A 53 18.88 5.38 -14.26
CA ASP A 53 18.55 6.58 -13.47
C ASP A 53 19.66 7.08 -12.52
N SER A 54 20.94 6.81 -12.80
CA SER A 54 22.07 7.19 -11.94
C SER A 54 22.53 8.66 -12.06
N LEU A 55 21.62 9.58 -12.42
CA LEU A 55 21.92 11.01 -12.52
C LEU A 55 21.89 11.67 -11.13
N HIS A 56 23.06 11.84 -10.53
CA HIS A 56 23.21 12.49 -9.23
C HIS A 56 23.72 13.93 -9.38
N LYS A 57 22.99 14.88 -8.77
CA LYS A 57 23.34 16.31 -8.74
C LYS A 57 24.03 16.64 -7.42
N PHE A 58 25.21 17.26 -7.48
CA PHE A 58 25.97 17.71 -6.32
C PHE A 58 25.94 19.24 -6.25
N HIS A 59 25.78 19.78 -5.04
CA HIS A 59 25.75 21.22 -4.82
C HIS A 59 27.17 21.76 -4.83
N ILE A 60 27.42 22.82 -5.61
CA ILE A 60 28.74 23.43 -5.75
C ILE A 60 28.65 24.94 -5.56
N LYS A 61 29.68 25.54 -4.94
CA LYS A 61 29.85 27.00 -4.90
C LYS A 61 31.02 27.37 -5.79
N ARG A 62 30.74 27.83 -7.01
CA ARG A 62 31.76 28.15 -8.03
C ARG A 62 32.71 29.28 -7.62
N THR A 63 32.23 30.21 -6.79
CA THR A 63 32.99 31.36 -6.28
C THR A 63 34.04 30.98 -5.24
N ASP A 64 33.89 29.80 -4.61
CA ASP A 64 34.78 29.34 -3.56
C ASP A 64 36.14 28.90 -4.12
N GLY A 65 37.22 29.53 -3.65
CA GLY A 65 38.59 29.15 -4.03
C GLY A 65 38.94 27.73 -3.62
N LYS A 66 38.33 27.19 -2.54
CA LYS A 66 38.50 25.79 -2.13
C LYS A 66 37.94 24.85 -3.19
N PHE A 67 36.76 25.14 -3.73
CA PHE A 67 36.15 24.36 -4.80
C PHE A 67 37.05 24.30 -6.04
N LYS A 68 37.54 25.46 -6.52
CA LYS A 68 38.45 25.52 -7.67
C LYS A 68 39.71 24.66 -7.47
N ARG A 69 40.37 24.80 -6.31
CA ARG A 69 41.55 24.00 -5.96
C ARG A 69 41.27 22.49 -5.92
N LEU A 70 40.08 22.08 -5.46
CA LEU A 70 39.70 20.67 -5.39
C LEU A 70 39.46 20.08 -6.78
N MET A 71 38.92 20.86 -7.73
CA MET A 71 38.69 20.38 -9.10
C MET A 71 39.99 20.10 -9.84
N SER A 72 41.06 20.88 -9.60
CA SER A 72 42.37 20.62 -10.22
C SER A 72 43.17 19.50 -9.54
N ARG A 73 42.97 19.27 -8.23
CA ARG A 73 43.84 18.40 -7.41
C ARG A 73 43.23 17.07 -7.00
N LYS A 74 41.90 16.98 -6.85
CA LYS A 74 41.23 15.78 -6.36
C LYS A 74 40.50 15.05 -7.49
N GLU A 75 40.25 13.78 -7.22
CA GLU A 75 39.51 12.88 -8.10
C GLU A 75 38.13 12.60 -7.51
N LEU A 76 37.17 12.28 -8.38
CA LEU A 76 35.88 11.75 -8.00
C LEU A 76 36.03 10.28 -7.65
N LYS A 77 35.75 9.89 -6.40
CA LYS A 77 35.87 8.51 -5.94
C LYS A 77 34.57 7.75 -6.14
N LEU A 78 34.66 6.58 -6.76
CA LEU A 78 33.53 5.71 -7.09
C LEU A 78 33.80 4.32 -6.51
N SER A 79 33.09 3.96 -5.45
CA SER A 79 33.26 2.67 -4.77
C SER A 79 32.17 1.71 -5.21
N ILE A 80 32.55 0.58 -5.81
CA ILE A 80 31.64 -0.45 -6.30
C ILE A 80 31.43 -1.49 -5.20
N PHE A 81 30.18 -1.81 -4.92
CA PHE A 81 29.78 -2.82 -3.94
C PHE A 81 28.91 -3.88 -4.61
N TYR A 82 28.97 -5.10 -4.09
CA TYR A 82 28.09 -6.19 -4.51
C TYR A 82 27.30 -6.75 -3.35
N ARG A 83 26.10 -7.23 -3.66
CA ARG A 83 25.19 -7.78 -2.66
C ARG A 83 25.63 -9.17 -2.24
N VAL A 84 25.88 -9.35 -0.94
CA VAL A 84 26.39 -10.63 -0.41
C VAL A 84 25.25 -11.62 -0.11
N GLY A 85 24.06 -11.13 0.27
CA GLY A 85 22.89 -11.95 0.55
C GLY A 85 22.03 -11.43 1.71
N PHE A 86 21.15 -12.28 2.24
CA PHE A 86 20.28 -11.95 3.37
C PHE A 86 21.06 -11.92 4.70
N LEU A 87 20.89 -10.86 5.50
CA LEU A 87 21.55 -10.62 6.81
C LEU A 87 23.08 -10.47 6.81
N ARG A 88 23.69 -10.18 5.66
CA ARG A 88 25.13 -9.85 5.58
C ARG A 88 25.30 -8.47 4.95
N SER A 89 26.28 -7.70 5.45
CA SER A 89 26.62 -6.42 4.84
C SER A 89 27.19 -6.62 3.44
N ASP A 90 26.87 -5.68 2.55
CA ASP A 90 27.41 -5.64 1.20
C ASP A 90 28.94 -5.48 1.24
N ARG A 91 29.62 -6.12 0.30
CA ARG A 91 31.09 -6.12 0.24
C ARG A 91 31.57 -5.27 -0.91
N GLN A 92 32.69 -4.61 -0.70
CA GLN A 92 33.31 -3.78 -1.71
C GLN A 92 34.01 -4.65 -2.76
N LEU A 93 33.72 -4.37 -4.03
CA LEU A 93 34.35 -5.01 -5.18
C LEU A 93 35.61 -4.24 -5.61
N GLY A 94 35.57 -2.91 -5.52
CA GLY A 94 36.71 -2.06 -5.83
C GLY A 94 36.36 -0.57 -5.86
N ILE A 95 37.33 0.23 -6.31
CA ILE A 95 37.27 1.69 -6.41
C ILE A 95 37.72 2.12 -7.80
N ALA A 96 36.98 3.01 -8.43
CA ALA A 96 37.40 3.76 -9.60
C ALA A 96 37.52 5.25 -9.23
N SER A 97 38.54 5.95 -9.74
CA SER A 97 38.73 7.38 -9.49
C SER A 97 38.85 8.14 -10.80
N ILE A 98 38.17 9.28 -10.92
CA ILE A 98 38.16 10.11 -12.14
C ILE A 98 38.74 11.48 -11.83
N LYS A 99 39.73 11.92 -12.61
CA LYS A 99 40.29 13.27 -12.48
C LYS A 99 39.26 14.32 -12.84
N LEU A 100 39.11 15.33 -11.98
CA LEU A 100 38.17 16.44 -12.20
C LEU A 100 38.79 17.62 -12.97
N ALA A 101 40.12 17.64 -13.14
CA ALA A 101 40.85 18.70 -13.83
C ALA A 101 40.35 19.00 -15.27
N PRO A 102 39.90 18.01 -16.08
CA PRO A 102 39.39 18.31 -17.42
C PRO A 102 38.15 19.21 -17.44
N LEU A 103 37.39 19.30 -16.33
CA LEU A 103 36.24 20.21 -16.21
C LEU A 103 36.61 21.69 -16.23
N GLU A 104 37.91 22.02 -16.16
CA GLU A 104 38.39 23.38 -16.37
C GLU A 104 38.28 23.79 -17.84
N GLN A 105 38.50 22.86 -18.77
CA GLN A 105 38.47 23.13 -20.21
C GLN A 105 37.17 22.70 -20.87
N THR A 106 36.55 21.60 -20.42
CA THR A 106 35.33 21.06 -21.00
C THR A 106 34.17 21.08 -20.01
N SER A 107 32.95 21.17 -20.51
CA SER A 107 31.74 21.08 -19.68
C SER A 107 31.32 19.64 -19.39
N THR A 108 31.90 18.66 -20.10
CA THR A 108 31.54 17.25 -20.00
C THR A 108 32.76 16.34 -20.05
N ILE A 109 32.84 15.40 -19.11
CA ILE A 109 33.77 14.28 -19.13
C ILE A 109 32.95 13.01 -19.35
N HIS A 110 33.37 12.15 -20.28
CA HIS A 110 32.78 10.84 -20.49
C HIS A 110 33.91 9.84 -20.72
N GLU A 111 34.16 9.00 -19.72
CA GLU A 111 35.32 8.12 -19.70
C GLU A 111 34.96 6.71 -19.19
N THR A 112 35.79 5.74 -19.55
CA THR A 112 35.74 4.36 -19.04
C THR A 112 36.98 4.11 -18.19
N ILE A 113 36.80 3.91 -16.88
CA ILE A 113 37.89 3.85 -15.89
C ILE A 113 38.07 2.43 -15.38
N ASP A 114 39.32 2.03 -15.17
CA ASP A 114 39.65 0.73 -14.57
C ASP A 114 39.37 0.71 -13.06
N ILE A 115 38.92 -0.44 -12.55
CA ILE A 115 38.61 -0.63 -11.13
C ILE A 115 39.86 -1.12 -10.38
N PHE A 116 40.06 -0.68 -9.14
CA PHE A 116 41.16 -1.08 -8.26
C PHE A 116 40.64 -1.70 -6.94
N GLU A 117 41.33 -2.72 -6.41
CA GLU A 117 40.89 -3.46 -5.21
C GLU A 117 41.13 -2.66 -3.91
N ASN A 118 42.16 -1.80 -3.89
CA ASN A 118 42.54 -0.89 -2.78
C ASN A 118 43.17 0.38 -3.37
N ASP A 119 42.94 1.57 -2.78
CA ASP A 119 43.41 2.93 -3.19
C ASP A 119 44.61 2.90 -4.18
N HIS A 120 44.32 2.61 -5.45
CA HIS A 120 45.25 2.51 -6.59
C HIS A 120 46.42 1.50 -6.52
N LYS A 121 46.45 0.57 -5.56
CA LYS A 121 47.60 -0.35 -5.40
C LYS A 121 47.55 -1.60 -6.29
N LYS A 122 46.35 -2.12 -6.57
CA LYS A 122 46.16 -3.36 -7.34
C LYS A 122 44.99 -3.21 -8.31
N LYS A 123 45.29 -3.30 -9.61
CA LYS A 123 44.28 -3.27 -10.67
C LYS A 123 43.36 -4.48 -10.52
N ALA A 124 42.08 -4.23 -10.35
CA ALA A 124 41.04 -5.24 -10.33
C ALA A 124 40.50 -5.46 -11.76
N GLU A 125 39.82 -6.57 -11.95
CA GLU A 125 39.17 -6.88 -13.22
C GLU A 125 37.85 -6.13 -13.35
N GLY A 126 37.68 -5.46 -14.49
CA GLY A 126 36.50 -4.68 -14.84
C GLY A 126 36.74 -3.18 -14.97
N LYS A 127 35.80 -2.52 -15.64
CA LYS A 127 35.80 -1.08 -15.90
C LYS A 127 34.45 -0.46 -15.56
N LEU A 128 34.45 0.85 -15.37
CA LEU A 128 33.25 1.63 -15.08
C LEU A 128 33.14 2.80 -16.06
N GLU A 129 32.02 2.89 -16.77
CA GLU A 129 31.74 3.99 -17.71
C GLU A 129 30.93 5.09 -17.01
N VAL A 130 31.47 6.31 -17.01
CA VAL A 130 30.91 7.43 -16.23
C VAL A 130 30.92 8.72 -17.04
N LYS A 131 29.84 9.49 -16.88
CA LYS A 131 29.67 10.81 -17.50
C LYS A 131 29.47 11.89 -16.43
N ILE A 132 30.38 12.85 -16.39
CA ILE A 132 30.33 14.03 -15.52
C ILE A 132 29.96 15.24 -16.36
N ARG A 133 29.04 16.06 -15.87
CA ARG A 133 28.57 17.27 -16.58
C ARG A 133 28.49 18.44 -15.62
N ILE A 134 28.92 19.60 -16.09
CA ILE A 134 28.74 20.90 -15.47
C ILE A 134 28.13 21.85 -16.50
N LYS A 135 27.34 22.84 -16.06
CA LYS A 135 26.63 23.77 -16.96
C LYS A 135 27.58 24.51 -17.90
N GLU A 136 28.70 24.99 -17.36
CA GLU A 136 29.77 25.69 -18.07
C GLU A 136 31.10 25.18 -17.49
N ALA A 137 32.14 25.11 -18.33
CA ALA A 137 33.50 24.76 -17.89
C ALA A 137 33.98 25.73 -16.79
N LEU A 138 34.83 25.24 -15.90
CA LEU A 138 35.29 25.97 -14.71
C LEU A 138 36.40 26.98 -15.00
N GLY A 139 37.17 26.73 -16.06
CA GLY A 139 38.19 27.65 -16.51
C GLY A 139 37.56 28.91 -17.07
N SER A 140 38.26 30.02 -16.92
CA SER A 140 37.99 31.24 -17.67
C SER A 140 38.37 31.02 -19.13
N ILE A 141 37.54 30.31 -19.88
CA ILE A 141 37.56 30.46 -21.33
C ILE A 141 37.08 31.90 -21.56
N LYS A 142 38.04 32.82 -21.72
CA LYS A 142 37.78 34.05 -22.47
C LYS A 142 37.15 33.57 -23.76
N SER A 143 35.99 34.11 -24.09
CA SER A 143 35.13 33.79 -25.23
C SER A 143 35.78 33.96 -26.61
N SER A 144 37.12 33.95 -26.70
CA SER A 144 37.93 34.39 -27.83
C SER A 144 38.74 33.28 -28.51
N GLU A 145 38.60 32.02 -28.11
CA GLU A 145 39.17 30.89 -28.88
C GLU A 145 38.05 29.90 -29.25
N VAL A 146 36.98 30.46 -29.83
CA VAL A 146 36.07 29.68 -30.65
C VAL A 146 36.89 29.26 -31.87
N SER A 147 37.17 27.97 -32.00
CA SER A 147 37.66 27.43 -33.26
C SER A 147 36.61 27.75 -34.33
N LEU A 148 36.90 28.73 -35.19
CA LEU A 148 36.04 29.13 -36.30
C LEU A 148 35.99 27.96 -37.30
N GLN A 149 35.08 27.02 -37.07
CA GLN A 149 34.73 26.03 -38.08
C GLN A 149 33.79 26.68 -39.09
N ARG A 150 34.10 26.56 -40.38
CA ARG A 150 33.20 27.02 -41.45
C ARG A 150 32.07 26.01 -41.57
N TRP A 151 30.86 26.44 -41.25
CA TRP A 151 29.65 25.66 -41.47
C TRP A 151 29.26 25.77 -42.93
N LEU A 152 29.20 24.64 -43.63
CA LEU A 152 28.60 24.58 -44.97
C LEU A 152 27.09 24.69 -44.80
N VAL A 153 26.52 25.79 -45.28
CA VAL A 153 25.07 25.97 -45.39
C VAL A 153 24.71 25.71 -46.85
N ILE A 154 23.85 24.72 -47.09
CA ILE A 154 23.34 24.38 -48.42
C ILE A 154 21.96 25.03 -48.53
N ASP A 155 21.86 26.13 -49.27
CA ASP A 155 20.66 26.96 -49.25
C ASP A 155 19.50 26.41 -50.08
N HIS A 156 19.73 25.51 -51.05
CA HIS A 156 18.66 24.97 -51.91
C HIS A 156 18.84 23.46 -52.18
N PHE A 157 17.74 22.71 -52.02
CA PHE A 157 17.55 21.36 -52.53
C PHE A 157 16.64 21.47 -53.76
N GLU A 158 17.16 21.20 -54.96
CA GLU A 158 16.32 21.07 -56.14
C GLU A 158 15.63 19.69 -56.14
N GLU A 159 14.32 19.67 -55.91
CA GLU A 159 13.49 18.49 -56.16
C GLU A 159 13.35 18.30 -57.68
N ASN A 160 14.22 17.46 -58.26
CA ASN A 160 14.01 16.97 -59.61
C ASN A 160 12.74 16.10 -59.63
N SER A 161 11.67 16.69 -60.16
CA SER A 161 10.36 16.08 -60.40
C SER A 161 10.39 15.08 -61.55
N ASN A 162 11.24 14.06 -61.45
CA ASN A 162 11.21 12.91 -62.34
C ASN A 162 11.73 11.67 -61.61
N ASN A 163 10.86 11.01 -60.85
CA ASN A 163 10.90 9.55 -60.80
C ASN A 163 9.53 8.94 -60.42
N PRO A 164 9.20 7.77 -60.98
CA PRO A 164 7.83 7.28 -61.13
C PRO A 164 7.26 6.68 -59.83
N LYS A 165 5.94 6.79 -59.70
CA LYS A 165 5.09 6.26 -58.62
C LYS A 165 5.42 4.79 -58.33
N LEU A 166 5.92 4.51 -57.13
CA LEU A 166 5.96 3.16 -56.58
C LEU A 166 4.76 2.95 -55.65
N SER A 167 4.00 1.92 -55.96
CA SER A 167 2.73 1.51 -55.38
C SER A 167 2.74 1.35 -53.86
N THR A 168 1.73 1.91 -53.21
CA THR A 168 1.34 1.63 -51.82
C THR A 168 1.02 0.14 -51.63
N SER A 169 1.92 -0.60 -50.99
CA SER A 169 1.61 -1.94 -50.48
C SER A 169 0.84 -1.81 -49.16
N LYS A 170 -0.39 -2.31 -49.17
CA LYS A 170 -1.25 -2.48 -47.99
C LYS A 170 -0.53 -3.32 -46.92
N SER A 171 -0.42 -2.79 -45.72
CA SER A 171 -0.12 -3.55 -44.50
C SER A 171 -1.30 -4.49 -44.19
N PRO A 172 -1.09 -5.77 -43.81
CA PRO A 172 -2.19 -6.67 -43.48
C PRO A 172 -2.82 -6.30 -42.15
N SER A 173 -4.07 -5.85 -42.20
CA SER A 173 -4.98 -5.79 -41.06
C SER A 173 -5.46 -7.21 -40.73
N THR A 174 -5.05 -7.78 -39.60
CA THR A 174 -5.83 -8.85 -38.96
C THR A 174 -5.72 -8.69 -37.44
N ALA A 175 -6.60 -7.87 -36.87
CA ALA A 175 -6.91 -7.93 -35.45
C ALA A 175 -7.82 -9.16 -35.23
N PRO A 176 -7.52 -10.07 -34.28
CA PRO A 176 -8.45 -11.14 -33.94
C PRO A 176 -9.64 -10.53 -33.18
N SER A 177 -10.83 -10.86 -33.67
CA SER A 177 -12.12 -10.47 -33.10
C SER A 177 -12.25 -10.92 -31.64
N ILE A 178 -12.53 -9.98 -30.75
CA ILE A 178 -13.02 -10.22 -29.39
C ILE A 178 -14.46 -10.73 -29.52
N ASN A 179 -14.62 -12.04 -29.75
CA ASN A 179 -15.90 -12.76 -29.63
C ASN A 179 -15.64 -14.27 -29.60
N ALA A 180 -14.93 -14.74 -28.57
CA ALA A 180 -14.83 -16.18 -28.26
C ALA A 180 -14.43 -16.50 -26.81
N ILE A 181 -14.55 -15.57 -25.86
CA ILE A 181 -14.29 -15.81 -24.42
C ILE A 181 -15.47 -15.32 -23.57
N SER A 182 -16.69 -15.68 -23.95
CA SER A 182 -17.91 -15.41 -23.17
C SER A 182 -18.66 -16.67 -22.76
N ARG A 183 -18.04 -17.85 -22.86
CA ARG A 183 -18.64 -19.10 -22.39
C ARG A 183 -17.59 -19.92 -21.63
N LEU A 184 -17.49 -19.69 -20.32
CA LEU A 184 -17.03 -20.60 -19.25
C LEU A 184 -16.58 -19.79 -18.03
N ILE A 185 -17.49 -19.04 -17.42
CA ILE A 185 -17.37 -18.58 -16.03
C ILE A 185 -18.77 -18.74 -15.40
N PRO A 186 -18.98 -19.63 -14.42
CA PRO A 186 -20.17 -19.57 -13.60
C PRO A 186 -20.09 -18.26 -12.80
N THR A 187 -21.02 -17.34 -13.06
CA THR A 187 -21.17 -16.07 -12.38
C THR A 187 -21.29 -16.30 -10.86
N SER A 188 -20.28 -15.86 -10.10
CA SER A 188 -20.24 -15.93 -8.64
C SER A 188 -21.21 -14.97 -7.92
N ASP A 189 -22.05 -14.26 -8.67
CA ASP A 189 -22.91 -13.18 -8.14
C ASP A 189 -24.15 -13.69 -7.40
N ALA A 190 -24.55 -14.95 -7.59
CA ALA A 190 -25.72 -15.51 -6.89
C ALA A 190 -25.49 -15.73 -5.38
N LEU A 191 -24.24 -15.98 -4.95
CA LEU A 191 -23.91 -16.21 -3.53
C LEU A 191 -23.68 -14.89 -2.76
N GLY A 192 -23.27 -13.83 -3.46
CA GLY A 192 -23.15 -12.48 -2.88
C GLY A 192 -24.50 -11.88 -2.55
N LEU A 193 -25.48 -12.03 -3.44
CA LEU A 193 -26.85 -11.55 -3.22
C LEU A 193 -27.57 -12.28 -2.07
N LEU A 194 -27.27 -13.56 -1.86
CA LEU A 194 -27.85 -14.36 -0.77
C LEU A 194 -27.29 -13.95 0.61
N ALA A 195 -25.98 -13.62 0.68
CA ALA A 195 -25.36 -13.12 1.90
C ALA A 195 -25.84 -11.70 2.26
N ILE A 196 -26.08 -10.85 1.25
CA ILE A 196 -26.62 -9.49 1.43
C ILE A 196 -28.07 -9.54 1.89
N ASN A 197 -28.91 -10.40 1.31
CA ASN A 197 -30.30 -10.56 1.76
C ASN A 197 -30.44 -11.16 3.16
N LEU A 198 -29.50 -12.03 3.57
CA LEU A 198 -29.51 -12.58 4.93
C LEU A 198 -29.09 -11.53 5.98
N ALA A 199 -28.16 -10.65 5.64
CA ALA A 199 -27.73 -9.54 6.50
C ALA A 199 -28.83 -8.46 6.61
N ASN A 200 -29.54 -8.18 5.52
CA ASN A 200 -30.61 -7.18 5.50
C ASN A 200 -31.87 -7.63 6.28
N ASN A 201 -32.20 -8.93 6.28
CA ASN A 201 -33.37 -9.45 7.02
C ASN A 201 -33.18 -9.49 8.56
N LEU A 202 -31.94 -9.40 9.05
CA LEU A 202 -31.68 -9.35 10.50
C LEU A 202 -31.69 -7.91 11.06
N ASN A 203 -31.58 -6.89 10.20
CA ASN A 203 -31.54 -5.49 10.59
C ASN A 203 -32.88 -4.76 10.51
N ASN A 204 -33.89 -5.33 9.86
CA ASN A 204 -35.20 -4.69 9.64
C ASN A 204 -36.24 -4.95 10.74
N ASN A 205 -35.83 -5.39 11.94
CA ASN A 205 -36.77 -5.69 13.03
C ASN A 205 -36.67 -4.74 14.24
N LYS A 206 -36.10 -3.55 14.05
CA LYS A 206 -36.23 -2.45 15.01
C LYS A 206 -36.50 -1.15 14.28
N ASP A 207 -37.55 -0.49 14.76
CA ASP A 207 -37.92 0.90 14.54
C ASP A 207 -38.64 1.16 13.21
N ASN A 208 -39.97 1.17 13.30
CA ASN A 208 -40.87 2.12 12.62
C ASN A 208 -42.30 1.91 13.14
N ASP A 209 -42.60 2.54 14.27
CA ASP A 209 -43.92 3.17 14.49
C ASP A 209 -43.64 4.67 14.41
N ASP A 210 -44.19 5.33 13.38
CA ASP A 210 -44.91 6.62 13.50
C ASP A 210 -45.14 7.22 12.10
N ASP A 211 -46.42 7.46 11.85
CA ASP A 211 -47.00 8.14 10.71
C ASP A 211 -46.52 9.60 10.60
N HIS A 212 -46.35 10.12 9.38
CA HIS A 212 -47.22 11.20 8.86
C HIS A 212 -46.79 11.79 7.50
N ALA A 213 -47.77 11.75 6.60
CA ALA A 213 -48.25 12.79 5.67
C ALA A 213 -47.32 13.45 4.63
N VAL A 214 -47.61 13.02 3.39
CA VAL A 214 -47.47 13.69 2.09
C VAL A 214 -48.15 15.07 2.07
N VAL A 215 -47.48 16.09 1.52
CA VAL A 215 -48.12 17.18 0.76
C VAL A 215 -47.22 17.61 -0.40
N ASP A 216 -47.76 17.41 -1.61
CA ASP A 216 -47.28 17.92 -2.89
C ASP A 216 -47.60 19.43 -3.08
N SER A 217 -46.84 20.06 -3.97
CA SER A 217 -47.27 20.97 -5.05
C SER A 217 -46.69 22.41 -5.11
N SER A 218 -46.14 22.66 -6.31
CA SER A 218 -46.29 23.83 -7.21
C SER A 218 -45.58 25.17 -6.95
N THR A 219 -44.53 25.38 -7.76
CA THR A 219 -44.25 26.54 -8.65
C THR A 219 -44.62 27.97 -8.21
N THR A 220 -43.61 28.85 -8.18
CA THR A 220 -43.69 30.17 -8.82
C THR A 220 -42.30 30.75 -9.09
N GLU A 221 -42.04 31.11 -10.35
CA GLU A 221 -40.89 31.92 -10.79
C GLU A 221 -41.11 33.39 -10.42
N SER A 222 -40.07 34.09 -9.98
CA SER A 222 -39.91 35.55 -10.15
C SER A 222 -38.46 36.00 -9.96
N ASN A 223 -37.96 36.73 -10.95
CA ASN A 223 -36.66 37.41 -11.07
C ASN A 223 -36.36 38.37 -9.89
N ASN A 224 -35.10 38.44 -9.42
CA ASN A 224 -34.07 39.36 -9.94
C ASN A 224 -32.85 39.49 -8.99
N ASN A 225 -31.66 39.42 -9.60
CA ASN A 225 -30.43 40.16 -9.27
C ASN A 225 -29.96 40.26 -7.81
N ASN A 226 -29.00 39.40 -7.46
CA ASN A 226 -27.78 39.84 -6.77
C ASN A 226 -26.63 38.86 -7.03
N ARG A 227 -25.61 39.30 -7.77
CA ARG A 227 -24.31 38.61 -7.86
C ARG A 227 -23.58 38.74 -6.53
N PRO A 228 -22.97 37.64 -6.06
CA PRO A 228 -21.56 37.76 -5.70
C PRO A 228 -20.71 36.61 -6.26
N ASN A 229 -19.55 37.00 -6.80
CA ASN A 229 -18.32 36.23 -7.03
C ASN A 229 -18.41 34.70 -7.00
N ASN A 230 -18.65 34.12 -8.17
CA ASN A 230 -18.46 32.70 -8.42
C ASN A 230 -16.98 32.44 -8.78
N GLN A 231 -16.15 32.16 -7.78
CA GLN A 231 -14.97 31.33 -8.02
C GLN A 231 -15.48 29.89 -8.12
N GLN A 232 -15.71 29.43 -9.35
CA GLN A 232 -16.03 28.03 -9.65
C GLN A 232 -14.89 27.14 -9.15
N SER A 233 -15.11 26.46 -8.02
CA SER A 233 -14.33 25.29 -7.64
C SER A 233 -14.68 24.15 -8.61
N VAL A 234 -13.66 23.48 -9.13
CA VAL A 234 -13.82 22.29 -9.95
C VAL A 234 -14.54 21.23 -9.11
N GLY A 235 -15.63 20.66 -9.65
CA GLY A 235 -16.61 19.83 -8.95
C GLY A 235 -16.06 18.48 -8.47
N TYR A 236 -15.32 18.51 -7.37
CA TYR A 236 -14.95 17.32 -6.61
C TYR A 236 -15.68 17.39 -5.26
N GLN A 237 -16.49 16.37 -4.95
CA GLN A 237 -17.35 16.38 -3.76
C GLN A 237 -17.07 15.16 -2.87
N SER A 238 -16.85 15.43 -1.58
CA SER A 238 -16.66 14.42 -0.53
C SER A 238 -17.88 14.42 0.39
N ILE A 239 -18.42 13.23 0.68
CA ILE A 239 -19.60 13.09 1.54
C ILE A 239 -19.27 13.62 2.95
N LYS A 240 -18.10 13.28 3.49
CA LYS A 240 -17.71 13.71 4.84
C LYS A 240 -17.51 15.22 4.93
N VAL A 241 -16.94 15.84 3.90
CA VAL A 241 -16.77 17.29 3.86
C VAL A 241 -18.09 18.01 3.69
N LEU A 242 -18.99 17.52 2.83
CA LEU A 242 -20.33 18.11 2.65
C LEU A 242 -21.13 18.10 3.95
N LYS A 243 -21.08 17.00 4.71
CA LYS A 243 -21.73 16.91 6.03
C LYS A 243 -21.10 17.86 7.05
N TYR A 244 -19.77 17.93 7.09
CA TYR A 244 -19.07 18.88 7.96
C TYR A 244 -19.41 20.35 7.65
N GLU A 245 -19.50 20.71 6.37
CA GLU A 245 -19.89 22.07 5.96
C GLU A 245 -21.37 22.37 6.28
N ALA A 246 -22.24 21.36 6.20
CA ALA A 246 -23.62 21.47 6.64
C ALA A 246 -23.69 21.73 8.16
N ASP A 247 -22.99 20.93 8.98
CA ASP A 247 -22.94 21.11 10.43
C ASP A 247 -22.40 22.50 10.83
N LEU A 248 -21.40 23.01 10.11
CA LEU A 248 -20.85 24.36 10.34
C LEU A 248 -21.88 25.46 10.03
N LEU A 249 -22.69 25.28 8.98
CA LEU A 249 -23.77 26.23 8.66
C LEU A 249 -24.86 26.20 9.71
N GLU A 250 -25.22 25.03 10.22
CA GLU A 250 -26.21 24.89 11.30
C GLU A 250 -25.74 25.61 12.57
N GLN A 251 -24.48 25.41 12.98
CA GLN A 251 -23.88 26.14 14.10
C GLN A 251 -23.84 27.66 13.87
N GLN A 252 -23.61 28.12 12.64
CA GLN A 252 -23.65 29.55 12.30
C GLN A 252 -25.06 30.13 12.38
N ILE A 253 -26.08 29.35 11.98
CA ILE A 253 -27.48 29.75 12.10
C ILE A 253 -27.84 29.89 13.58
N GLU A 254 -27.51 28.92 14.43
CA GLU A 254 -27.79 28.96 15.88
C GLU A 254 -27.09 30.13 16.59
N GLN A 255 -25.83 30.41 16.25
CA GLN A 255 -25.05 31.48 16.91
C GLN A 255 -25.49 32.89 16.54
N LEU A 256 -26.11 33.05 15.37
CA LEU A 256 -26.44 34.36 14.80
C LEU A 256 -27.94 34.55 14.60
N GLU A 257 -28.77 33.66 15.14
CA GLU A 257 -30.23 33.68 14.99
C GLU A 257 -30.84 35.02 15.45
N ASP A 258 -30.30 35.59 16.53
CA ASP A 258 -30.75 36.87 17.10
C ASP A 258 -30.30 38.12 16.32
N HIS A 259 -29.32 37.97 15.42
CA HIS A 259 -28.67 39.08 14.71
C HIS A 259 -28.92 39.08 13.19
N LEU A 260 -29.47 38.01 12.63
CA LEU A 260 -29.77 37.90 11.20
C LEU A 260 -31.22 38.24 10.88
N THR A 261 -31.44 38.81 9.70
CA THR A 261 -32.80 38.95 9.16
C THR A 261 -33.34 37.58 8.75
N LYS A 262 -34.67 37.39 8.80
CA LYS A 262 -35.33 36.12 8.40
C LYS A 262 -34.89 35.64 7.01
N GLU A 263 -34.72 36.56 6.04
CA GLU A 263 -34.24 36.22 4.70
C GLU A 263 -32.82 35.64 4.68
N GLN A 264 -31.92 36.12 5.54
CA GLN A 264 -30.55 35.60 5.63
C GLN A 264 -30.54 34.19 6.26
N ILE A 265 -31.39 33.95 7.26
CA ILE A 265 -31.56 32.63 7.87
C ILE A 265 -32.11 31.64 6.84
N ASP A 266 -33.11 32.05 6.06
CA ASP A 266 -33.70 31.19 5.02
C ASP A 266 -32.68 30.85 3.92
N GLN A 267 -31.85 31.80 3.50
CA GLN A 267 -30.76 31.52 2.54
C GLN A 267 -29.73 30.52 3.09
N LEU A 268 -29.35 30.62 4.37
CA LEU A 268 -28.44 29.68 5.01
C LEU A 268 -29.06 28.29 5.14
N ARG A 269 -30.36 28.20 5.49
CA ARG A 269 -31.10 26.93 5.53
C ARG A 269 -31.22 26.26 4.17
N ILE A 270 -31.48 27.03 3.11
CA ILE A 270 -31.50 26.50 1.73
C ILE A 270 -30.12 25.95 1.34
N LYS A 271 -29.04 26.65 1.70
CA LYS A 271 -27.68 26.18 1.45
C LYS A 271 -27.37 24.90 2.22
N HIS A 272 -27.77 24.82 3.49
CA HIS A 272 -27.66 23.61 4.31
C HIS A 272 -28.37 22.42 3.65
N GLN A 273 -29.65 22.58 3.30
CA GLN A 273 -30.45 21.55 2.62
C GLN A 273 -29.81 21.10 1.30
N THR A 274 -29.20 22.03 0.55
CA THR A 274 -28.52 21.72 -0.71
C THR A 274 -27.29 20.82 -0.48
N LEU A 275 -26.48 21.10 0.55
CA LEU A 275 -25.30 20.28 0.87
C LEU A 275 -25.68 18.88 1.34
N VAL A 276 -26.72 18.76 2.17
CA VAL A 276 -27.25 17.46 2.62
C VAL A 276 -27.75 16.66 1.43
N LYS A 277 -28.55 17.28 0.56
CA LYS A 277 -29.07 16.64 -0.66
C LYS A 277 -27.95 16.15 -1.58
N GLN A 278 -26.90 16.96 -1.79
CA GLN A 278 -25.73 16.56 -2.58
C GLN A 278 -25.01 15.35 -1.97
N SER A 279 -24.86 15.31 -0.64
CA SER A 279 -24.32 14.14 0.07
C SER A 279 -25.16 12.90 -0.19
N ASP A 280 -26.48 13.00 -0.08
CA ASP A 280 -27.40 11.87 -0.22
C ASP A 280 -27.47 11.35 -1.66
N ASP A 281 -27.43 12.23 -2.65
CA ASP A 281 -27.36 11.88 -4.08
C ASP A 281 -26.08 11.09 -4.39
N ILE A 282 -24.93 11.52 -3.84
CA ILE A 282 -23.67 10.78 -3.99
C ILE A 282 -23.79 9.40 -3.33
N VAL A 283 -24.34 9.30 -2.11
CA VAL A 283 -24.55 8.02 -1.44
C VAL A 283 -25.46 7.09 -2.25
N ALA A 284 -26.55 7.60 -2.82
CA ALA A 284 -27.44 6.83 -3.67
C ALA A 284 -26.72 6.33 -4.95
N SER A 285 -25.93 7.19 -5.59
CA SER A 285 -25.14 6.83 -6.76
C SER A 285 -24.12 5.72 -6.47
N LEU A 286 -23.51 5.72 -5.27
CA LEU A 286 -22.56 4.72 -4.84
C LEU A 286 -23.22 3.40 -4.43
N ARG A 287 -24.46 3.44 -3.91
CA ARG A 287 -25.24 2.24 -3.55
C ARG A 287 -25.69 1.46 -4.78
N HIS A 288 -26.13 2.17 -5.82
CA HIS A 288 -26.60 1.56 -7.06
C HIS A 288 -25.50 1.42 -8.13
N GLY A 289 -24.40 2.15 -7.96
CA GLY A 289 -23.25 2.13 -8.86
C GLY A 289 -22.41 0.87 -8.69
N GLY A 290 -22.01 0.28 -9.81
CA GLY A 290 -21.06 -0.83 -9.81
C GLY A 290 -19.65 -0.41 -9.38
N LYS A 291 -18.72 -1.38 -9.36
CA LYS A 291 -17.31 -1.17 -8.95
C LYS A 291 -16.61 -0.01 -9.69
N GLN A 292 -16.99 0.27 -10.93
CA GLN A 292 -16.43 1.38 -11.72
C GLN A 292 -16.78 2.75 -11.13
N VAL A 293 -18.03 2.95 -10.69
CA VAL A 293 -18.49 4.21 -10.08
C VAL A 293 -17.74 4.49 -8.78
N ILE A 294 -17.53 3.45 -7.96
CA ILE A 294 -16.77 3.57 -6.71
C ILE A 294 -15.29 3.93 -7.01
N GLN A 295 -14.67 3.32 -8.02
CA GLN A 295 -13.28 3.63 -8.39
C GLN A 295 -13.11 5.05 -8.91
N GLU A 296 -14.07 5.53 -9.70
CA GLU A 296 -14.09 6.90 -10.20
C GLU A 296 -14.29 7.91 -9.07
N HIS A 297 -15.18 7.61 -8.13
CA HIS A 297 -15.37 8.43 -6.93
C HIS A 297 -14.11 8.48 -6.06
N VAL A 298 -13.44 7.35 -5.79
CA VAL A 298 -12.16 7.35 -5.05
C VAL A 298 -11.09 8.18 -5.77
N ARG A 299 -10.98 8.09 -7.10
CA ARG A 299 -10.06 8.93 -7.89
C ARG A 299 -10.40 10.43 -7.74
N SER A 300 -11.70 10.77 -7.71
CA SER A 300 -12.15 12.14 -7.49
C SER A 300 -11.77 12.67 -6.10
N LEU A 301 -11.85 11.82 -5.06
CA LEU A 301 -11.45 12.15 -3.70
C LEU A 301 -9.92 12.37 -3.59
N GLU A 302 -9.12 11.56 -4.28
CA GLU A 302 -7.66 11.74 -4.33
C GLU A 302 -7.27 13.10 -4.94
N GLN A 303 -7.95 13.51 -6.02
CA GLN A 303 -7.75 14.83 -6.64
C GLN A 303 -8.19 15.97 -5.71
N LEU A 304 -9.32 15.80 -4.99
CA LEU A 304 -9.78 16.76 -4.00
C LEU A 304 -8.79 16.92 -2.84
N MET A 305 -8.17 15.82 -2.41
CA MET A 305 -7.18 15.83 -1.34
C MET A 305 -5.91 16.61 -1.73
N GLU A 306 -5.45 16.49 -2.99
CA GLU A 306 -4.36 17.31 -3.52
C GLU A 306 -4.73 18.79 -3.58
N HIS A 307 -5.96 19.09 -4.00
CA HIS A 307 -6.47 20.47 -4.04
C HIS A 307 -6.48 21.12 -2.64
N TYR A 308 -7.00 20.44 -1.61
CA TYR A 308 -7.00 20.97 -0.24
C TYR A 308 -5.60 21.14 0.35
N ASN A 309 -4.64 20.27 0.03
CA ASN A 309 -3.24 20.49 0.41
C ASN A 309 -2.70 21.78 -0.21
N LYS A 310 -2.93 21.98 -1.51
CA LYS A 310 -2.45 23.18 -2.21
C LYS A 310 -3.06 24.45 -1.64
N GLU A 311 -4.37 24.47 -1.39
CA GLU A 311 -5.02 25.64 -0.78
C GLU A 311 -4.52 25.91 0.64
N SER A 312 -4.30 24.86 1.46
CA SER A 312 -3.72 25.02 2.80
C SER A 312 -2.33 25.68 2.74
N ASP A 313 -1.48 25.27 1.79
CA ASP A 313 -0.17 25.87 1.59
C ASP A 313 -0.25 27.34 1.13
N GLU A 314 -1.19 27.67 0.24
CA GLU A 314 -1.43 29.04 -0.20
C GLU A 314 -1.90 29.95 0.94
N TYR A 315 -2.82 29.48 1.79
CA TYR A 315 -3.28 30.25 2.96
C TYR A 315 -2.18 30.39 4.03
N ARG A 316 -1.30 29.39 4.19
CA ARG A 316 -0.11 29.52 5.04
C ARG A 316 0.84 30.59 4.52
N GLN A 317 1.06 30.67 3.21
CA GLN A 317 1.90 31.72 2.62
C GLN A 317 1.31 33.12 2.82
N ARG A 318 -0.01 33.23 2.93
CA ARG A 318 -0.72 34.49 3.23
C ARG A 318 -0.86 34.79 4.73
N ASN A 319 -0.22 34.00 5.61
CA ASN A 319 -0.36 34.08 7.08
C ASN A 319 -1.80 33.91 7.61
N GLU A 320 -2.71 33.32 6.84
CA GLU A 320 -4.08 33.03 7.26
C GLU A 320 -4.18 31.62 7.89
N ILE A 321 -3.56 31.44 9.06
CA ILE A 321 -3.37 30.13 9.70
C ILE A 321 -4.71 29.41 9.96
N LYS A 322 -5.74 30.13 10.43
CA LYS A 322 -7.06 29.54 10.73
C LYS A 322 -7.73 28.91 9.48
N LYS A 323 -7.60 29.56 8.32
CA LYS A 323 -8.15 29.01 7.07
C LYS A 323 -7.30 27.83 6.58
N ALA A 324 -5.98 27.93 6.70
CA ALA A 324 -5.09 26.82 6.34
C ALA A 324 -5.39 25.56 7.15
N ASP A 325 -5.64 25.69 8.47
CA ASP A 325 -5.99 24.59 9.35
C ASP A 325 -7.38 24.01 9.01
N MET A 326 -8.35 24.84 8.63
CA MET A 326 -9.66 24.39 8.14
C MET A 326 -9.51 23.52 6.88
N PHE A 327 -8.69 23.92 5.91
CA PHE A 327 -8.44 23.11 4.70
C PHE A 327 -7.69 21.81 5.01
N LEU A 328 -6.78 21.84 5.98
CA LEU A 328 -6.10 20.64 6.45
C LEU A 328 -7.10 19.67 7.12
N HIS A 329 -8.05 20.18 7.88
CA HIS A 329 -9.11 19.37 8.48
C HIS A 329 -10.04 18.76 7.43
N LYS A 330 -10.46 19.53 6.41
CA LYS A 330 -11.23 19.01 5.28
C LYS A 330 -10.48 17.90 4.55
N LYS A 331 -9.17 18.04 4.36
CA LYS A 331 -8.33 16.98 3.80
C LYS A 331 -8.35 15.71 4.65
N ASP A 332 -8.27 15.83 5.97
CA ASP A 332 -8.31 14.68 6.87
C ASP A 332 -9.67 13.95 6.78
N LEU A 333 -10.78 14.69 6.62
CA LEU A 333 -12.11 14.10 6.37
C LEU A 333 -12.15 13.32 5.05
N VAL A 334 -11.59 13.87 3.97
CA VAL A 334 -11.47 13.17 2.67
C VAL A 334 -10.62 11.90 2.82
N ALA A 335 -9.49 11.98 3.52
CA ALA A 335 -8.63 10.83 3.76
C ALA A 335 -9.36 9.72 4.55
N GLN A 336 -10.14 10.09 5.55
CA GLN A 336 -10.99 9.15 6.28
C GLN A 336 -12.07 8.50 5.40
N GLU A 337 -12.59 9.22 4.41
CA GLU A 337 -13.60 8.71 3.47
C GLU A 337 -13.00 7.68 2.51
N ILE A 338 -11.84 7.98 1.91
CA ILE A 338 -11.05 7.04 1.09
C ILE A 338 -10.71 5.78 1.89
N GLU A 339 -10.36 5.94 3.16
CA GLU A 339 -10.10 4.82 4.05
C GLU A 339 -11.35 3.95 4.24
N THR A 340 -12.53 4.54 4.41
CA THR A 340 -13.81 3.80 4.51
C THR A 340 -14.10 2.96 3.26
N PHE A 341 -13.83 3.48 2.06
CA PHE A 341 -13.97 2.68 0.83
C PHE A 341 -12.96 1.53 0.75
N THR A 342 -11.73 1.77 1.23
CA THR A 342 -10.68 0.74 1.27
C THR A 342 -11.02 -0.36 2.28
N THR A 343 -11.54 0.01 3.46
CA THR A 343 -11.98 -0.96 4.48
C THR A 343 -13.17 -1.78 4.01
N ASN A 344 -14.14 -1.18 3.33
CA ASN A 344 -15.31 -1.92 2.81
C ASN A 344 -14.93 -2.97 1.75
N GLN A 345 -13.93 -2.67 0.90
CA GLN A 345 -13.37 -3.67 -0.04
C GLN A 345 -12.63 -4.80 0.70
N LEU A 346 -11.93 -4.48 1.79
CA LEU A 346 -11.27 -5.47 2.65
C LEU A 346 -12.30 -6.32 3.41
N GLU A 347 -13.41 -5.75 3.85
CA GLU A 347 -14.53 -6.47 4.48
C GLU A 347 -15.22 -7.41 3.50
N LEU A 348 -15.41 -7.01 2.24
CA LEU A 348 -15.92 -7.87 1.19
C LEU A 348 -14.98 -9.06 0.90
N ASN A 349 -13.66 -8.84 0.92
CA ASN A 349 -12.70 -9.93 0.77
C ASN A 349 -12.64 -10.82 2.02
N SER A 350 -12.79 -10.25 3.21
CA SER A 350 -12.86 -10.96 4.49
C SER A 350 -14.11 -11.85 4.59
N SER A 351 -15.27 -11.36 4.13
CA SER A 351 -16.51 -12.14 4.09
C SER A 351 -16.43 -13.30 3.10
N ARG A 352 -15.82 -13.09 1.93
CA ARG A 352 -15.52 -14.17 0.96
C ARG A 352 -14.60 -15.24 1.54
N ASN A 353 -13.51 -14.85 2.22
CA ASN A 353 -12.63 -15.81 2.87
C ASN A 353 -13.34 -16.57 4.00
N THR A 354 -14.25 -15.92 4.73
CA THR A 354 -15.08 -16.54 5.77
C THR A 354 -16.02 -17.58 5.17
N LEU A 355 -16.67 -17.29 4.03
CA LEU A 355 -17.48 -18.26 3.30
C LEU A 355 -16.65 -19.46 2.82
N LEU A 356 -15.46 -19.23 2.27
CA LEU A 356 -14.55 -20.30 1.87
C LEU A 356 -14.08 -21.14 3.08
N CYS A 357 -13.90 -20.53 4.27
CA CYS A 357 -13.59 -21.28 5.49
C CYS A 357 -14.73 -22.22 5.83
N LEU A 358 -15.96 -21.68 5.83
CA LEU A 358 -17.15 -22.42 6.21
C LEU A 358 -17.36 -23.59 5.26
N SER A 359 -17.28 -23.34 3.94
CA SER A 359 -17.43 -24.40 2.95
C SER A 359 -16.34 -25.48 3.10
N GLN A 360 -15.08 -25.08 3.33
CA GLN A 360 -13.98 -26.02 3.52
C GLN A 360 -14.24 -26.93 4.73
N TYR A 361 -14.46 -26.34 5.91
CA TYR A 361 -14.56 -27.12 7.14
C TYR A 361 -15.88 -27.85 7.28
N SER A 362 -16.98 -27.35 6.70
CA SER A 362 -18.24 -28.09 6.61
C SER A 362 -18.09 -29.36 5.77
N VAL A 363 -17.39 -29.29 4.63
CA VAL A 363 -17.06 -30.47 3.81
C VAL A 363 -16.16 -31.46 4.58
N CYS A 364 -15.18 -30.95 5.36
CA CYS A 364 -14.33 -31.78 6.21
C CYS A 364 -15.14 -32.47 7.33
N LEU A 365 -16.07 -31.74 7.94
CA LEU A 365 -16.92 -32.25 9.03
C LEU A 365 -17.86 -33.35 8.53
N THR A 366 -18.51 -33.15 7.38
CA THR A 366 -19.37 -34.17 6.76
C THR A 366 -18.56 -35.39 6.34
N ALA A 367 -17.36 -35.20 5.78
CA ALA A 367 -16.44 -36.30 5.48
C ALA A 367 -16.02 -37.08 6.73
N GLY A 368 -15.82 -36.39 7.86
CA GLY A 368 -15.47 -36.99 9.14
C GLY A 368 -16.59 -37.82 9.79
N CYS A 369 -17.85 -37.55 9.46
CA CYS A 369 -19.00 -38.36 9.91
C CYS A 369 -19.21 -39.64 9.07
N LEU A 370 -18.52 -39.78 7.94
CA LEU A 370 -18.66 -40.93 7.05
C LEU A 370 -17.62 -42.02 7.36
N SER A 371 -18.02 -43.27 7.16
CA SER A 371 -17.11 -44.43 7.25
C SER A 371 -15.93 -44.33 6.29
N GLU A 372 -14.78 -44.86 6.69
CA GLU A 372 -13.52 -44.84 5.91
C GLU A 372 -13.66 -45.47 4.53
N LYS A 373 -14.52 -46.47 4.39
CA LYS A 373 -14.74 -47.23 3.15
C LYS A 373 -15.69 -46.53 2.17
N ASN A 374 -16.32 -45.42 2.56
CA ASN A 374 -17.30 -44.73 1.73
C ASN A 374 -16.63 -43.90 0.63
N LYS A 375 -16.95 -44.17 -0.64
CA LYS A 375 -16.48 -43.40 -1.81
C LYS A 375 -16.79 -41.89 -1.70
N TRP A 376 -17.91 -41.54 -1.08
CA TRP A 376 -18.29 -40.15 -0.81
C TRP A 376 -17.30 -39.42 0.10
N ARG A 377 -16.70 -40.12 1.09
CA ARG A 377 -15.69 -39.52 1.97
C ARG A 377 -14.46 -39.10 1.18
N GLU A 378 -13.98 -39.95 0.28
CA GLU A 378 -12.86 -39.64 -0.60
C GLU A 378 -13.15 -38.43 -1.50
N ASN A 379 -14.33 -38.41 -2.14
CA ASN A 379 -14.76 -37.27 -2.97
C ASN A 379 -14.84 -35.96 -2.18
N LEU A 380 -15.36 -35.99 -0.96
CA LEU A 380 -15.43 -34.83 -0.08
C LEU A 380 -14.04 -34.38 0.38
N MET A 381 -13.11 -35.29 0.66
CA MET A 381 -11.74 -34.94 1.00
C MET A 381 -10.97 -34.35 -0.19
N ASN A 382 -11.24 -34.82 -1.41
CA ASN A 382 -10.72 -34.21 -2.63
C ASN A 382 -11.27 -32.80 -2.85
N LEU A 383 -12.57 -32.58 -2.58
CA LEU A 383 -13.18 -31.26 -2.60
C LEU A 383 -12.57 -30.34 -1.53
N TYR A 384 -12.39 -30.83 -0.31
CA TYR A 384 -11.71 -30.12 0.78
C TYR A 384 -10.32 -29.65 0.36
N ALA A 385 -9.51 -30.52 -0.26
CA ALA A 385 -8.16 -30.19 -0.72
C ALA A 385 -8.17 -29.08 -1.78
N ARG A 386 -9.12 -29.13 -2.73
CA ARG A 386 -9.28 -28.10 -3.77
C ARG A 386 -9.71 -26.74 -3.20
N ILE A 387 -10.65 -26.73 -2.26
CA ILE A 387 -11.07 -25.51 -1.57
C ILE A 387 -9.92 -24.94 -0.74
N SER A 388 -9.15 -25.80 -0.06
CA SER A 388 -7.96 -25.40 0.69
C SER A 388 -6.93 -24.70 -0.21
N LEU A 389 -6.65 -25.24 -1.39
CA LEU A 389 -5.74 -24.64 -2.36
C LEU A 389 -6.24 -23.27 -2.85
N CYS A 390 -7.53 -23.14 -3.14
CA CYS A 390 -8.16 -21.86 -3.48
C CYS A 390 -7.96 -20.82 -2.37
N ARG A 391 -8.09 -21.23 -1.10
CA ARG A 391 -7.88 -20.34 0.06
C ARG A 391 -6.43 -19.90 0.22
N THR A 392 -5.46 -20.79 -0.02
CA THR A 392 -4.05 -20.43 -0.01
C THR A 392 -3.74 -19.37 -1.08
N ILE A 393 -4.31 -19.52 -2.28
CA ILE A 393 -4.18 -18.52 -3.34
C ILE A 393 -4.84 -17.20 -2.93
N ASN A 394 -6.07 -17.24 -2.41
CA ASN A 394 -6.76 -16.02 -1.98
C ASN A 394 -5.99 -15.28 -0.87
N ARG A 395 -5.39 -16.02 0.07
CA ARG A 395 -4.60 -15.44 1.17
C ARG A 395 -3.29 -14.79 0.70
N SER A 396 -2.73 -15.23 -0.43
CA SER A 396 -1.56 -14.57 -1.01
C SER A 396 -1.83 -13.10 -1.40
N LEU A 397 -3.09 -12.78 -1.74
CA LEU A 397 -3.51 -11.42 -2.08
C LEU A 397 -3.63 -10.51 -0.85
N ASP A 398 -3.81 -11.10 0.34
CA ASP A 398 -3.92 -10.36 1.61
C ASP A 398 -2.57 -9.77 2.09
N TYR A 399 -1.45 -10.11 1.44
CA TYR A 399 -0.13 -9.61 1.80
C TYR A 399 -0.03 -8.08 1.71
N PHE A 400 -0.64 -7.46 0.69
CA PHE A 400 -0.63 -6.00 0.54
C PHE A 400 -1.42 -5.30 1.65
N ALA A 401 -2.55 -5.87 2.05
CA ALA A 401 -3.34 -5.38 3.17
C ALA A 401 -2.55 -5.48 4.49
N CYS A 402 -1.81 -6.59 4.66
CA CYS A 402 -0.90 -6.77 5.79
C CYS A 402 0.22 -5.72 5.80
N LEU A 403 0.90 -5.49 4.67
CA LEU A 403 1.96 -4.47 4.56
C LEU A 403 1.46 -3.07 4.88
N SER A 404 0.27 -2.71 4.39
CA SER A 404 -0.38 -1.44 4.71
C SER A 404 -0.61 -1.31 6.22
N ARG A 405 -1.13 -2.35 6.87
CA ARG A 405 -1.34 -2.39 8.34
C ARG A 405 -0.03 -2.25 9.13
N ILE A 406 1.02 -2.97 8.73
CA ILE A 406 2.34 -2.90 9.37
C ILE A 406 2.92 -1.49 9.21
N ARG A 407 2.80 -0.89 8.02
CA ARG A 407 3.27 0.47 7.75
C ARG A 407 2.51 1.50 8.59
N LYS A 408 1.19 1.36 8.73
CA LYS A 408 0.35 2.24 9.57
C LYS A 408 0.71 2.12 11.06
N TYR A 409 0.95 0.90 11.55
CA TYR A 409 1.35 0.69 12.95
C TYR A 409 2.74 1.25 13.27
N GLY A 410 3.68 1.16 12.31
CA GLY A 410 5.05 1.64 12.47
C GLY A 410 5.74 0.98 13.66
N LEU A 411 6.30 1.80 14.56
CA LEU A 411 6.95 1.35 15.80
C LEU A 411 6.05 1.45 17.05
N GLY A 412 4.73 1.70 16.87
CA GLY A 412 3.77 1.78 17.97
C GLY A 412 3.74 3.13 18.69
N GLN A 413 3.73 4.24 17.93
CA GLN A 413 3.71 5.60 18.48
C GLN A 413 2.34 6.03 19.04
N ASN A 414 1.25 5.33 18.70
CA ASN A 414 -0.13 5.72 19.04
C ASN A 414 -0.79 4.91 20.17
N ASP A 415 -0.11 3.93 20.76
CA ASP A 415 -0.69 3.10 21.83
C ASP A 415 -0.61 3.82 23.19
N SER A 416 -1.63 4.63 23.47
CA SER A 416 -1.88 5.18 24.80
C SER A 416 -2.37 4.08 25.76
N LEU A 417 -1.63 3.89 26.86
CA LEU A 417 -2.11 3.27 28.11
C LEU A 417 -2.43 1.74 28.09
N SER A 418 -1.41 0.89 27.91
CA SER A 418 -1.10 -0.26 28.80
C SER A 418 -0.05 -1.21 28.18
N SER A 419 1.16 -1.19 28.77
CA SER A 419 2.28 -2.15 28.69
C SER A 419 3.22 -2.12 27.46
N HIS A 420 4.53 -1.99 27.74
CA HIS A 420 5.63 -2.35 26.84
C HIS A 420 5.46 -3.75 26.22
N ILE A 421 4.79 -4.66 26.97
CA ILE A 421 4.47 -6.02 26.58
C ILE A 421 3.51 -6.05 25.38
N ASN A 422 2.42 -5.28 25.40
CA ASN A 422 1.48 -5.22 24.27
C ASN A 422 2.13 -4.67 23.00
N ARG A 423 3.00 -3.68 23.12
CA ARG A 423 3.80 -3.16 22.01
C ARG A 423 4.74 -4.24 21.46
N LEU A 424 5.49 -4.91 22.33
CA LEU A 424 6.39 -6.00 21.94
C LEU A 424 5.63 -7.13 21.25
N LEU A 425 4.52 -7.59 21.83
CA LEU A 425 3.64 -8.61 21.26
C LEU A 425 3.12 -8.21 19.87
N THR A 426 2.76 -6.94 19.68
CA THR A 426 2.28 -6.45 18.38
C THR A 426 3.40 -6.36 17.34
N LEU A 427 4.60 -5.93 17.74
CA LEU A 427 5.77 -5.91 16.85
C LEU A 427 6.17 -7.33 16.42
N VAL A 428 6.18 -8.29 17.36
CA VAL A 428 6.46 -9.70 17.05
C VAL A 428 5.36 -10.27 16.16
N GLY A 429 4.09 -9.98 16.44
CA GLY A 429 2.96 -10.41 15.60
C GLY A 429 3.07 -9.86 14.17
N ASN A 430 3.43 -8.59 14.00
CA ASN A 430 3.65 -7.98 12.70
C ASN A 430 4.81 -8.62 11.94
N LEU A 431 5.89 -9.01 12.64
CA LEU A 431 7.01 -9.74 12.04
C LEU A 431 6.59 -11.14 11.61
N CYS A 432 5.81 -11.85 12.43
CA CYS A 432 5.25 -13.15 12.08
C CYS A 432 4.38 -13.06 10.83
N ASP A 433 3.48 -12.07 10.75
CA ASP A 433 2.66 -11.82 9.58
C ASP A 433 3.51 -11.51 8.33
N PHE A 434 4.53 -10.65 8.46
CA PHE A 434 5.43 -10.30 7.36
C PHE A 434 6.13 -11.52 6.75
N VAL A 435 6.48 -12.51 7.58
CA VAL A 435 7.15 -13.75 7.14
C VAL A 435 6.16 -14.83 6.69
N TYR A 436 4.98 -14.89 7.33
CA TYR A 436 3.96 -15.90 7.09
C TYR A 436 3.48 -15.96 5.63
N TYR A 437 3.00 -14.83 5.09
CA TYR A 437 2.40 -14.82 3.75
C TYR A 437 3.43 -15.16 2.66
N PRO A 438 4.66 -14.59 2.62
CA PRO A 438 5.66 -14.99 1.63
C PRO A 438 6.09 -16.45 1.76
N ALA A 439 6.26 -16.95 2.98
CA ALA A 439 6.63 -18.35 3.21
C ALA A 439 5.55 -19.31 2.70
N GLU A 440 4.26 -19.00 2.91
CA GLU A 440 3.15 -19.79 2.38
C GLU A 440 3.09 -19.75 0.84
N CYS A 441 3.34 -18.59 0.24
CA CYS A 441 3.40 -18.44 -1.23
C CYS A 441 4.54 -19.26 -1.84
N ILE A 442 5.73 -19.21 -1.25
CA ILE A 442 6.89 -19.97 -1.73
C ILE A 442 6.63 -21.48 -1.59
N ALA A 443 6.04 -21.93 -0.47
CA ALA A 443 5.68 -23.32 -0.27
C ALA A 443 4.72 -23.82 -1.37
N TRP A 444 3.69 -23.03 -1.68
CA TRP A 444 2.75 -23.32 -2.76
C TRP A 444 3.42 -23.34 -4.15
N LEU A 445 4.29 -22.35 -4.44
CA LEU A 445 5.02 -22.30 -5.72
C LEU A 445 5.94 -23.52 -5.92
N CYS A 446 6.60 -23.98 -4.86
CA CYS A 446 7.41 -25.20 -4.88
C CYS A 446 6.53 -26.45 -5.16
N GLU A 447 5.33 -26.52 -4.59
CA GLU A 447 4.39 -27.63 -4.83
C GLU A 447 3.78 -27.61 -6.23
N ALA A 448 3.51 -26.43 -6.77
CA ALA A 448 2.97 -26.25 -8.12
C ALA A 448 4.03 -26.38 -9.22
N ASN A 449 5.31 -26.50 -8.86
CA ASN A 449 6.46 -26.64 -9.77
C ASN A 449 6.51 -25.60 -10.91
N VAL A 450 6.00 -24.37 -10.65
CA VAL A 450 5.80 -23.34 -11.69
C VAL A 450 7.12 -22.87 -12.32
N PHE A 451 8.22 -22.90 -11.55
CA PHE A 451 9.52 -22.37 -11.97
C PHE A 451 10.60 -23.45 -12.13
N GLY A 452 10.25 -24.73 -12.11
CA GLY A 452 11.25 -25.81 -12.08
C GLY A 452 12.17 -25.77 -10.85
N ILE A 453 11.74 -25.09 -9.78
CA ILE A 453 12.46 -24.99 -8.52
C ILE A 453 12.36 -26.35 -7.83
N ASN A 454 13.38 -27.18 -8.02
CA ASN A 454 13.46 -28.52 -7.44
C ASN A 454 13.83 -28.50 -5.94
N ARG A 455 13.29 -27.53 -5.19
CA ARG A 455 13.59 -27.28 -3.77
C ARG A 455 12.43 -27.79 -2.92
N SER A 456 12.75 -28.42 -1.79
CA SER A 456 11.75 -28.95 -0.86
C SER A 456 10.79 -27.84 -0.37
N SER A 457 9.48 -28.03 -0.54
CA SER A 457 8.42 -27.15 0.00
C SER A 457 8.37 -27.17 1.53
N ARG A 458 8.72 -28.31 2.14
CA ARG A 458 8.60 -28.59 3.58
C ARG A 458 9.14 -27.50 4.51
N PRO A 459 10.38 -26.95 4.34
CA PRO A 459 10.88 -25.90 5.22
C PRO A 459 10.04 -24.62 5.18
N PHE A 460 9.57 -24.21 4.00
CA PHE A 460 8.75 -23.00 3.86
C PHE A 460 7.38 -23.17 4.52
N ARG A 461 6.77 -24.36 4.36
CA ARG A 461 5.51 -24.72 5.02
C ARG A 461 5.66 -24.81 6.54
N LEU A 462 6.80 -25.29 7.03
CA LEU A 462 7.08 -25.32 8.47
C LEU A 462 7.22 -23.90 9.04
N VAL A 463 7.96 -23.02 8.35
CA VAL A 463 8.13 -21.61 8.77
C VAL A 463 6.78 -20.89 8.80
N SER A 464 5.94 -21.04 7.76
CA SER A 464 4.63 -20.41 7.75
C SER A 464 3.74 -20.91 8.90
N LEU A 465 3.73 -22.22 9.18
CA LEU A 465 2.98 -22.78 10.31
C LEU A 465 3.48 -22.29 11.67
N ILE A 466 4.80 -22.15 11.86
CA ILE A 466 5.37 -21.59 13.09
C ILE A 466 4.98 -20.12 13.25
N CYS A 467 5.10 -19.31 12.20
CA CYS A 467 4.68 -17.90 12.23
C CYS A 467 3.19 -17.75 12.54
N TRP A 468 2.35 -18.60 11.94
CA TRP A 468 0.92 -18.61 12.22
C TRP A 468 0.61 -19.01 13.67
N LEU A 469 1.26 -20.05 14.18
CA LEU A 469 1.13 -20.49 15.57
C LEU A 469 1.54 -19.39 16.55
N SER A 470 2.67 -18.73 16.31
CA SER A 470 3.13 -17.60 17.13
C SER A 470 2.10 -16.47 17.16
N ASN A 471 1.51 -16.13 16.01
CA ASN A 471 0.51 -15.06 15.95
C ASN A 471 -0.79 -15.44 16.69
N ILE A 472 -1.22 -16.70 16.61
CA ILE A 472 -2.36 -17.22 17.38
C ILE A 472 -2.08 -17.09 18.89
N VAL A 473 -0.91 -17.51 19.35
CA VAL A 473 -0.53 -17.43 20.78
C VAL A 473 -0.49 -15.98 21.25
N ILE A 474 0.11 -15.08 20.48
CA ILE A 474 0.14 -13.64 20.75
C ILE A 474 -1.29 -13.09 20.87
N SER A 475 -2.17 -13.45 19.94
CA SER A 475 -3.57 -13.03 19.95
C SER A 475 -4.31 -13.53 21.20
N ILE A 476 -4.10 -14.79 21.61
CA ILE A 476 -4.68 -15.34 22.85
C ILE A 476 -4.20 -14.54 24.07
N ILE A 477 -2.90 -14.25 24.16
CA ILE A 477 -2.33 -13.48 25.28
C ILE A 477 -2.94 -12.08 25.32
N LYS A 478 -2.96 -11.35 24.20
CA LYS A 478 -3.51 -9.98 24.13
C LYS A 478 -4.98 -9.92 24.52
N ASN A 479 -5.81 -10.83 23.96
CA ASN A 479 -7.23 -10.88 24.27
C ASN A 479 -7.50 -11.33 25.71
N THR A 480 -6.66 -12.17 26.29
CA THR A 480 -6.78 -12.55 27.71
C THR A 480 -6.48 -11.37 28.63
N ILE A 481 -5.42 -10.60 28.35
CA ILE A 481 -5.10 -9.37 29.08
C ILE A 481 -6.26 -8.37 28.98
N GLN A 482 -6.81 -8.19 27.78
CA GLN A 482 -7.94 -7.29 27.54
C GLN A 482 -9.20 -7.74 28.32
N LEU A 483 -9.52 -9.03 28.30
CA LEU A 483 -10.65 -9.57 29.06
C LEU A 483 -10.50 -9.38 30.57
N ILE A 484 -9.27 -9.56 31.10
CA ILE A 484 -8.96 -9.28 32.51
C ILE A 484 -9.17 -7.79 32.82
N LYS A 485 -8.76 -6.89 31.92
CA LYS A 485 -8.98 -5.44 32.05
C LYS A 485 -10.47 -5.11 32.11
N TYR A 486 -11.28 -5.64 31.19
CA TYR A 486 -12.74 -5.44 31.20
C TYR A 486 -13.39 -5.96 32.48
N LYS A 487 -13.02 -7.15 32.95
CA LYS A 487 -13.52 -7.69 34.22
C LYS A 487 -13.15 -6.83 35.43
N LYS A 488 -11.96 -6.22 35.44
CA LYS A 488 -11.54 -5.29 36.51
C LYS A 488 -12.34 -3.99 36.47
N LEU A 489 -12.59 -3.43 35.29
CA LEU A 489 -13.39 -2.21 35.11
C LEU A 489 -14.84 -2.42 35.58
N LEU A 490 -15.49 -3.51 35.18
CA LEU A 490 -16.84 -3.84 35.66
C LEU A 490 -16.94 -4.03 37.17
N LYS A 491 -15.92 -4.67 37.78
CA LYS A 491 -15.86 -4.79 39.25
C LYS A 491 -15.68 -3.42 39.93
N ALA A 492 -14.92 -2.51 39.33
CA ALA A 492 -14.72 -1.17 39.85
C ALA A 492 -15.99 -0.31 39.73
N GLU A 493 -16.74 -0.42 38.64
CA GLU A 493 -18.05 0.25 38.46
C GLU A 493 -19.06 -0.26 39.49
N ARG A 494 -19.19 -1.59 39.64
CA ARG A 494 -20.10 -2.19 40.64
C ARG A 494 -19.80 -1.74 42.08
N ASN A 495 -18.54 -1.47 42.40
CA ASN A 495 -18.14 -1.01 43.72
C ASN A 495 -18.35 0.51 43.93
N LYS A 496 -18.49 1.30 42.85
CA LYS A 496 -18.75 2.75 42.89
C LYS A 496 -20.23 3.08 43.04
N ASP A 497 -21.13 2.23 42.52
CA ASP A 497 -22.59 2.42 42.65
C ASP A 497 -23.10 2.37 44.11
N GLY A 498 -22.25 2.05 45.08
CA GLY A 498 -22.56 2.12 46.52
C GLY A 498 -22.31 3.47 47.20
N ASN A 499 -21.58 4.41 46.58
CA ASN A 499 -21.34 5.72 47.18
C ASN A 499 -20.91 6.76 46.12
N SER A 500 -21.65 7.87 46.03
CA SER A 500 -21.42 9.14 45.29
C SER A 500 -21.72 9.23 43.78
N LYS A 501 -22.46 10.31 43.45
CA LYS A 501 -22.86 10.79 42.10
C LYS A 501 -21.71 11.51 41.39
N GLU A 502 -20.65 10.80 41.02
CA GLU A 502 -19.57 11.37 40.20
C GLU A 502 -19.49 10.73 38.81
N ILE A 503 -19.46 11.61 37.81
CA ILE A 503 -19.16 11.46 36.38
C ILE A 503 -18.96 10.00 35.91
N ARG A 504 -19.99 9.46 35.23
CA ARG A 504 -19.97 8.16 34.54
C ARG A 504 -18.74 8.08 33.63
N SER A 505 -17.78 7.22 33.98
CA SER A 505 -16.79 6.70 33.03
C SER A 505 -17.51 5.99 31.87
N PRO A 506 -16.91 5.92 30.67
CA PRO A 506 -17.52 5.22 29.54
C PRO A 506 -17.71 3.75 29.90
N MET A 507 -18.97 3.37 30.14
CA MET A 507 -19.41 2.01 30.40
C MET A 507 -18.89 1.11 29.29
N VAL A 508 -18.13 0.06 29.63
CA VAL A 508 -17.66 -0.90 28.63
C VAL A 508 -18.89 -1.59 28.05
N PRO A 509 -19.19 -1.44 26.75
CA PRO A 509 -20.37 -2.06 26.18
C PRO A 509 -20.22 -3.58 26.22
N LEU A 510 -21.26 -4.27 26.68
CA LEU A 510 -21.28 -5.73 26.87
C LEU A 510 -20.91 -6.48 25.57
N SER A 511 -21.22 -5.89 24.40
CA SER A 511 -20.84 -6.38 23.07
C SER A 511 -19.33 -6.55 22.90
N GLU A 512 -18.50 -5.63 23.41
CA GLU A 512 -17.04 -5.71 23.28
C GLU A 512 -16.44 -6.86 24.11
N MET A 513 -17.06 -7.19 25.24
CA MET A 513 -16.68 -8.38 26.01
C MET A 513 -17.03 -9.67 25.27
N TYR A 514 -18.21 -9.74 24.64
CA TYR A 514 -18.59 -10.89 23.81
C TYR A 514 -17.66 -11.05 22.61
N LYS A 515 -17.29 -9.97 21.92
CA LYS A 515 -16.29 -9.98 20.82
C LYS A 515 -14.94 -10.53 21.29
N CYS A 516 -14.49 -10.12 22.47
CA CYS A 516 -13.25 -10.62 23.06
C CYS A 516 -13.31 -12.14 23.37
N MET A 517 -14.43 -12.62 23.92
CA MET A 517 -14.62 -14.05 24.22
C MET A 517 -14.69 -14.91 22.95
N LEU A 518 -15.44 -14.47 21.93
CA LEU A 518 -15.51 -15.13 20.63
C LEU A 518 -14.13 -15.19 19.96
N THR A 519 -13.34 -14.12 20.09
CA THR A 519 -11.98 -14.07 19.55
C THR A 519 -11.04 -15.08 20.24
N LEU A 520 -11.18 -15.27 21.55
CA LEU A 520 -10.42 -16.30 22.29
C LEU A 520 -10.81 -17.71 21.83
N LEU A 521 -12.11 -18.00 21.73
CA LEU A 521 -12.59 -19.31 21.28
C LEU A 521 -12.13 -19.62 19.85
N ASN A 522 -12.27 -18.65 18.94
CA ASN A 522 -11.79 -18.76 17.56
C ASN A 522 -10.28 -19.09 17.50
N ASN A 523 -9.45 -18.36 18.25
CA ASN A 523 -8.01 -18.58 18.26
C ASN A 523 -7.63 -19.91 18.92
N PHE A 524 -8.38 -20.37 19.93
CA PHE A 524 -8.17 -21.67 20.53
C PHE A 524 -8.45 -22.82 19.55
N CYS A 525 -9.54 -22.73 18.78
CA CYS A 525 -9.81 -23.69 17.70
C CYS A 525 -8.70 -23.70 16.65
N PHE A 526 -8.21 -22.53 16.22
CA PHE A 526 -7.09 -22.45 15.28
C PHE A 526 -5.77 -22.97 15.88
N PHE A 527 -5.54 -22.79 17.17
CA PHE A 527 -4.38 -23.36 17.86
C PHE A 527 -4.36 -24.89 17.77
N LEU A 528 -5.50 -25.54 18.03
CA LEU A 528 -5.64 -27.00 17.90
C LEU A 528 -5.32 -27.48 16.48
N LEU A 529 -5.86 -26.79 15.47
CA LEU A 529 -5.65 -27.07 14.05
C LEU A 529 -4.20 -26.83 13.61
N CYS A 530 -3.59 -25.74 14.06
CA CYS A 530 -2.22 -25.39 13.68
C CYS A 530 -1.21 -26.43 14.19
N ILE A 531 -1.37 -26.92 15.43
CA ILE A 531 -0.52 -27.98 15.98
C ILE A 531 -0.71 -29.28 15.20
N HIS A 532 -1.95 -29.59 14.81
CA HIS A 532 -2.24 -30.74 13.97
C HIS A 532 -1.46 -30.71 12.64
N TRP A 533 -1.44 -29.58 11.93
CA TRP A 533 -0.78 -29.45 10.63
C TRP A 533 0.73 -29.24 10.67
N LEU A 534 1.31 -28.94 11.84
CA LEU A 534 2.76 -28.75 12.01
C LEU A 534 3.58 -29.99 11.58
N ALA A 535 2.98 -31.18 11.63
CA ALA A 535 3.50 -32.48 11.23
C ALA A 535 4.92 -32.82 11.77
N ILE A 536 5.29 -32.30 12.94
CA ILE A 536 6.56 -32.62 13.60
C ILE A 536 6.40 -33.93 14.37
N PRO A 537 7.25 -34.95 14.14
CA PRO A 537 7.18 -36.21 14.85
C PRO A 537 7.30 -36.00 16.37
N LYS A 538 6.43 -36.67 17.14
CA LYS A 538 6.40 -36.66 18.61
C LYS A 538 6.13 -35.28 19.26
N PHE A 539 5.77 -34.26 18.49
CA PHE A 539 5.35 -32.96 19.03
C PHE A 539 3.84 -32.95 19.31
N LEU A 540 3.44 -32.90 20.59
CA LEU A 540 2.03 -32.84 21.03
C LEU A 540 1.13 -33.87 20.29
N TRP A 541 0.04 -33.38 19.70
CA TRP A 541 -0.92 -34.14 18.88
C TRP A 541 -0.74 -33.90 17.38
N SER A 542 0.47 -33.49 16.96
CA SER A 542 0.73 -33.20 15.54
C SER A 542 0.43 -34.41 14.66
N GLY A 543 -0.40 -34.22 13.63
CA GLY A 543 -0.90 -35.27 12.75
C GLY A 543 -1.90 -36.26 13.37
N LYS A 544 -2.31 -36.10 14.65
CA LYS A 544 -3.14 -37.10 15.36
C LYS A 544 -4.64 -36.77 15.46
N LEU A 545 -5.08 -35.57 15.08
CA LEU A 545 -6.51 -35.25 15.14
C LEU A 545 -7.28 -36.05 14.08
N PRO A 546 -8.44 -36.63 14.44
CA PRO A 546 -9.32 -37.25 13.47
C PRO A 546 -9.97 -36.18 12.57
N VAL A 547 -10.30 -36.56 11.34
CA VAL A 547 -10.89 -35.67 10.31
C VAL A 547 -12.12 -34.94 10.84
N PHE A 548 -12.99 -35.64 11.60
CA PHE A 548 -14.15 -35.04 12.25
C PHE A 548 -13.78 -33.85 13.16
N MET A 549 -12.76 -34.00 14.01
CA MET A 549 -12.33 -32.93 14.93
C MET A 549 -11.68 -31.76 14.18
N VAL A 550 -11.00 -32.03 13.08
CA VAL A 550 -10.47 -30.99 12.19
C VAL A 550 -11.61 -30.17 11.58
N GLY A 551 -12.65 -30.84 11.08
CA GLY A 551 -13.87 -30.20 10.60
C GLY A 551 -14.55 -29.37 11.69
N LEU A 552 -14.77 -29.95 12.87
CA LEU A 552 -15.48 -29.31 13.98
C LEU A 552 -14.78 -28.05 14.50
N CYS A 553 -13.45 -28.12 14.71
CA CYS A 553 -12.70 -26.96 15.17
C CYS A 553 -12.73 -25.83 14.13
N GLY A 554 -12.62 -26.17 12.84
CA GLY A 554 -12.63 -25.20 11.77
C GLY A 554 -14.00 -24.55 11.54
N THR A 555 -15.09 -25.32 11.63
CA THR A 555 -16.45 -24.77 11.54
C THR A 555 -16.75 -23.88 12.73
N LEU A 556 -16.42 -24.31 13.96
CA LEU A 556 -16.64 -23.52 15.17
C LEU A 556 -15.87 -22.19 15.13
N ALA A 557 -14.60 -22.20 14.74
CA ALA A 557 -13.81 -20.98 14.56
C ALA A 557 -14.48 -20.03 13.56
N THR A 558 -14.92 -20.57 12.41
CA THR A 558 -15.57 -19.77 11.37
C THR A 558 -16.88 -19.16 11.86
N ILE A 559 -17.71 -19.92 12.57
CA ILE A 559 -18.96 -19.43 13.17
C ILE A 559 -18.68 -18.31 14.17
N CYS A 560 -17.67 -18.47 15.05
CA CYS A 560 -17.26 -17.40 15.97
C CYS A 560 -16.88 -16.12 15.22
N ASN A 561 -16.20 -16.22 14.07
CA ASN A 561 -15.83 -15.07 13.27
C ASN A 561 -17.06 -14.41 12.61
N ILE A 562 -18.03 -15.19 12.12
CA ILE A 562 -19.30 -14.68 11.56
C ILE A 562 -20.10 -13.94 12.63
N VAL A 563 -20.29 -14.56 13.81
CA VAL A 563 -21.04 -13.93 14.92
C VAL A 563 -20.35 -12.64 15.36
N LYS A 564 -19.01 -12.61 15.41
CA LYS A 564 -18.25 -11.41 15.74
C LYS A 564 -18.43 -10.29 14.71
N MET A 565 -18.62 -10.61 13.43
CA MET A 565 -18.90 -9.61 12.38
C MET A 565 -20.32 -9.06 12.47
N ALA A 566 -21.26 -9.81 13.05
CA ALA A 566 -22.65 -9.39 13.23
C ALA A 566 -22.90 -8.59 14.53
N LEU A 567 -22.02 -8.71 15.52
CA LEU A 567 -21.99 -7.92 16.76
C LEU A 567 -21.20 -6.62 16.57
#